data_AF-A0A6A5GI25-F1
#
_entry.id   AF-A0A6A5GI25-F1
#
_cell.length_a   1.000
_cell.length_b   1.000
_cell.length_c   1.000
_cell.angle_alpha   90.00
_cell.angle_beta   90.00
_cell.angle_gamma   90.00
#
_symmetry.space_group_name_H-M   'P 1'
#
loop_
_entity.id
_entity.type
_entity.pdbx_description
1 polymer ?
#
loop_
_entity_poly.entity_id
_entity_poly.type
_entity_poly.pdbx_seq_one_letter_code
_entity_poly.pdbx_strand_id
1 'polypeptide(L)'
;MRTSSVNLMMAAVAFFDICSLSQEFKLLYDRLTISELCLLTESYTFILFQTCFFTLTNYSRRYSTWICLSIALIRTIVVRNPMSRFHENLTKPAAGYSVILGVFLASAPLGILKLLEFQIEWTETISFCNENITTRFYYSQKSDLFMANNRLILNTVYVTDAVVSNVSLLRKDLESRWSLWA
;
A
#
# COMPACT_ATOMS: atom_id res chain seq x y z
N MET A 1 28.64 1.58 12.61
CA MET A 1 27.55 2.26 11.87
C MET A 1 26.63 2.92 12.90
N ARG A 2 26.51 4.25 12.93
CA ARG A 2 25.75 4.97 13.99
C ARG A 2 24.25 4.66 13.81
N THR A 3 23.63 3.96 14.74
CA THR A 3 22.19 3.62 14.74
C THR A 3 21.36 4.87 15.04
N SER A 4 21.11 5.67 14.01
CA SER A 4 20.21 6.84 14.07
C SER A 4 18.76 6.43 13.83
N SER A 5 17.81 7.14 14.43
CA SER A 5 16.37 7.00 14.12
C SER A 5 16.08 7.03 12.62
N VAL A 6 16.81 7.84 11.87
CA VAL A 6 16.67 7.96 10.41
C VAL A 6 17.05 6.66 9.69
N ASN A 7 18.08 5.95 10.15
CA ASN A 7 18.49 4.67 9.51
C ASN A 7 17.42 3.59 9.69
N LEU A 8 16.79 3.55 10.87
CA LEU A 8 15.67 2.67 11.15
C LEU A 8 14.46 2.99 10.24
N MET A 9 14.12 4.28 10.11
CA MET A 9 13.04 4.72 9.24
C MET A 9 13.31 4.44 7.76
N MET A 10 14.55 4.63 7.28
CA MET A 10 14.95 4.31 5.91
C MET A 10 14.89 2.79 5.64
N ALA A 11 15.29 1.95 6.59
CA ALA A 11 15.15 0.50 6.46
C ALA A 11 13.67 0.07 6.38
N ALA A 12 12.80 0.71 7.17
CA ALA A 12 11.36 0.48 7.07
C ALA A 12 10.83 0.87 5.68
N VAL A 13 11.20 2.04 5.16
CA VAL A 13 10.81 2.46 3.79
C VAL A 13 11.23 1.41 2.75
N ALA A 14 12.49 0.98 2.77
CA ALA A 14 13.00 -0.01 1.82
C ALA A 14 12.22 -1.33 1.87
N PHE A 15 11.86 -1.79 3.08
CA PHE A 15 11.03 -2.99 3.25
C PHE A 15 9.65 -2.84 2.60
N PHE A 16 8.95 -1.72 2.85
CA PHE A 16 7.63 -1.48 2.28
C PHE A 16 7.67 -1.21 0.76
N ASP A 17 8.73 -0.60 0.25
CA ASP A 17 8.93 -0.43 -1.19
C ASP A 17 9.10 -1.79 -1.87
N ILE A 18 9.83 -2.75 -1.28
CA ILE A 18 9.91 -4.14 -1.76
C ILE A 18 8.51 -4.80 -1.73
N CYS A 19 7.75 -4.65 -0.65
CA CYS A 19 6.39 -5.19 -0.58
C CYS A 19 5.47 -4.63 -1.67
N SER A 20 5.67 -3.36 -2.08
CA SER A 20 4.88 -2.74 -3.14
C SER A 20 5.11 -3.34 -4.53
N LEU A 21 6.23 -4.02 -4.75
CA LEU A 21 6.53 -4.69 -6.02
C LEU A 21 5.76 -6.00 -6.20
N SER A 22 5.10 -6.51 -5.16
CA SER A 22 4.34 -7.78 -5.23
C SER A 22 3.26 -7.78 -6.31
N GLN A 23 2.63 -6.63 -6.58
CA GLN A 23 1.63 -6.49 -7.64
C GLN A 23 2.24 -6.60 -9.05
N GLU A 24 3.44 -6.07 -9.26
CA GLU A 24 4.14 -6.15 -10.56
C GLU A 24 4.53 -7.59 -10.90
N PHE A 25 4.97 -8.36 -9.91
CA PHE A 25 5.22 -9.79 -10.07
C PHE A 25 3.97 -10.55 -10.49
N LYS A 26 2.80 -10.19 -9.96
CA LYS A 26 1.53 -10.80 -10.37
C LYS A 26 1.17 -10.45 -11.82
N LEU A 27 1.30 -9.19 -12.24
CA LEU A 27 1.01 -8.80 -13.62
C LEU A 27 1.90 -9.55 -14.63
N LEU A 28 3.17 -9.78 -14.26
CA LEU A 28 4.08 -10.61 -15.04
C LEU A 28 3.65 -12.09 -15.06
N TYR A 29 3.25 -12.64 -13.91
CA TYR A 29 2.72 -14.00 -13.82
C TYR A 29 1.48 -14.17 -14.69
N ASP A 30 0.47 -13.32 -14.54
CA ASP A 30 -0.77 -13.38 -15.33
C ASP A 30 -0.46 -13.30 -16.83
N ARG A 31 0.49 -12.44 -17.25
CA ARG A 31 0.92 -12.34 -18.66
C ARG A 31 1.55 -13.64 -19.18
N LEU A 32 2.32 -14.35 -18.36
CA LEU A 32 2.95 -15.61 -18.74
C LEU A 32 1.93 -16.76 -18.78
N THR A 33 0.93 -16.72 -17.90
CA THR A 33 -0.08 -17.78 -17.74
C THR A 33 -1.25 -17.67 -18.72
N ILE A 34 -1.46 -16.54 -19.40
CA ILE A 34 -2.45 -16.39 -20.49
C ILE A 34 -2.29 -17.48 -21.58
N SER A 35 -1.09 -18.02 -21.78
CA SER A 35 -0.84 -19.10 -22.73
C SER A 35 -1.38 -20.47 -22.28
N GLU A 36 -1.74 -20.66 -21.00
CA GLU A 36 -2.22 -21.91 -20.39
C GLU A 36 -3.63 -21.77 -19.79
N LEU A 37 -4.52 -21.05 -20.48
CA LEU A 37 -5.91 -20.76 -20.04
C LEU A 37 -6.73 -22.00 -19.62
N CYS A 38 -6.30 -23.20 -20.03
CA CYS A 38 -6.97 -24.46 -19.72
C CYS A 38 -6.68 -24.99 -18.30
N LEU A 39 -5.53 -24.64 -17.70
CA LEU A 39 -5.10 -25.24 -16.42
C LEU A 39 -5.47 -24.39 -15.20
N LEU A 40 -5.82 -23.12 -15.39
CA LEU A 40 -6.02 -22.19 -14.29
C LEU A 40 -7.49 -22.16 -13.84
N THR A 41 -7.84 -23.06 -12.93
CA THR A 41 -9.07 -22.90 -12.15
C THR A 41 -8.81 -21.87 -11.05
N GLU A 42 -9.31 -20.65 -11.23
CA GLU A 42 -9.26 -19.56 -10.26
C GLU A 42 -9.89 -20.01 -8.93
N SER A 43 -9.05 -20.42 -7.97
CA SER A 43 -9.50 -20.89 -6.67
C SER A 43 -9.84 -19.72 -5.74
N TYR A 44 -10.75 -19.94 -4.78
CA TYR A 44 -11.07 -18.95 -3.75
C TYR A 44 -9.81 -18.41 -3.05
N THR A 45 -8.84 -19.29 -2.76
CA THR A 45 -7.59 -18.92 -2.11
C THR A 45 -6.73 -18.00 -2.99
N PHE A 46 -6.66 -18.26 -4.30
CA PHE A 46 -5.92 -17.42 -5.24
C PHE A 46 -6.45 -15.98 -5.26
N ILE A 47 -7.78 -15.80 -5.31
CA ILE A 47 -8.41 -14.48 -5.31
C ILE A 47 -8.26 -13.76 -3.97
N LEU A 48 -8.33 -14.51 -2.87
CA LEU A 48 -8.06 -13.97 -1.54
C LEU A 48 -6.62 -13.46 -1.43
N PHE A 49 -5.63 -14.23 -1.88
CA PHE A 49 -4.24 -13.79 -1.93
C PHE A 49 -4.07 -12.57 -2.85
N GLN A 50 -4.68 -12.57 -4.02
CA GLN A 50 -4.66 -11.43 -4.95
C GLN A 50 -5.19 -10.15 -4.30
N THR A 51 -6.35 -10.23 -3.65
CA THR A 51 -6.99 -9.08 -2.99
C THR A 51 -6.12 -8.58 -1.82
N CYS A 52 -5.50 -9.51 -1.09
CA CYS A 52 -4.55 -9.21 -0.02
C CYS A 52 -3.30 -8.49 -0.57
N PHE A 53 -2.64 -9.01 -1.60
CA PHE A 53 -1.45 -8.39 -2.21
C PHE A 53 -1.75 -7.01 -2.81
N PHE A 54 -2.89 -6.85 -3.46
CA PHE A 54 -3.33 -5.56 -3.97
C PHE A 54 -3.52 -4.54 -2.84
N THR A 55 -4.17 -4.94 -1.76
CA THR A 55 -4.40 -4.06 -0.61
C THR A 55 -3.08 -3.74 0.10
N LEU A 56 -2.20 -4.73 0.27
CA LEU A 56 -0.88 -4.58 0.86
C LEU A 56 0.01 -3.64 0.05
N THR A 57 -0.03 -3.72 -1.28
CA THR A 57 0.72 -2.83 -2.18
C THR A 57 0.28 -1.37 -2.00
N ASN A 58 -1.02 -1.11 -2.03
CA ASN A 58 -1.55 0.24 -1.81
C ASN A 58 -1.21 0.77 -0.41
N TYR A 59 -1.33 -0.08 0.61
CA TYR A 59 -0.95 0.25 1.98
C TYR A 59 0.54 0.60 2.09
N SER A 60 1.40 -0.21 1.48
CA SER A 60 2.86 -0.06 1.54
C SER A 60 3.32 1.23 0.86
N ARG A 61 2.73 1.59 -0.29
CA ARG A 61 2.99 2.85 -0.99
C ARG A 61 2.64 4.06 -0.14
N ARG A 62 1.46 4.07 0.51
CA ARG A 62 1.06 5.15 1.43
C ARG A 62 2.00 5.24 2.63
N TYR A 63 2.28 4.10 3.26
CA TYR A 63 3.15 4.05 4.42
C TYR A 63 4.56 4.59 4.14
N SER A 64 5.16 4.18 3.03
CA SER A 64 6.45 4.70 2.54
C SER A 64 6.41 6.23 2.43
N THR A 65 5.36 6.81 1.82
CA THR A 65 5.25 8.28 1.65
C THR A 65 5.20 9.03 2.97
N TRP A 66 4.41 8.54 3.94
CA TRP A 66 4.29 9.15 5.27
C TRP A 66 5.57 9.05 6.09
N ILE A 67 6.29 7.93 5.99
CA ILE A 67 7.61 7.83 6.64
C ILE A 67 8.61 8.80 6.01
N CYS A 68 8.69 8.90 4.68
CA CYS A 68 9.60 9.85 4.05
C CYS A 68 9.28 11.30 4.42
N LEU A 69 8.00 11.67 4.49
CA LEU A 69 7.59 12.98 4.98
C LEU A 69 8.03 13.19 6.43
N SER A 70 7.87 12.19 7.29
CA SER A 70 8.33 12.23 8.68
C SER A 70 9.86 12.41 8.77
N ILE A 71 10.65 11.70 7.95
CA ILE A 71 12.12 11.87 7.88
C ILE A 71 12.47 13.31 7.47
N ALA A 72 11.80 13.86 6.44
CA ALA A 72 12.04 15.22 5.97
C ALA A 72 11.70 16.27 7.04
N LEU A 73 10.58 16.10 7.75
CA LEU A 73 10.18 16.95 8.87
C LEU A 73 11.21 16.89 10.01
N ILE A 74 11.66 15.68 10.39
CA ILE A 74 12.69 15.53 11.43
C ILE A 74 13.97 16.26 11.00
N ARG A 75 14.43 16.09 9.76
CA ARG A 75 15.65 16.76 9.25
C ARG A 75 15.52 18.28 9.25
N THR A 76 14.38 18.82 8.78
CA THR A 76 14.16 20.27 8.75
C THR A 76 14.10 20.87 10.15
N ILE A 77 13.43 20.21 11.09
CA ILE A 77 13.34 20.64 12.48
C ILE A 77 14.72 20.62 13.16
N VAL A 78 15.50 19.55 12.99
CA VAL A 78 16.84 19.41 13.58
C VAL A 78 17.80 20.48 13.06
N VAL A 79 17.77 20.77 11.75
CA VAL A 79 18.63 21.80 11.14
C VAL A 79 18.23 23.21 11.56
N ARG A 80 16.92 23.49 11.65
CA ARG A 80 16.43 24.83 11.95
C ARG A 80 16.59 25.22 13.42
N ASN A 81 16.63 24.26 14.33
CA ASN A 81 16.68 24.57 15.76
C ASN A 81 17.60 23.60 16.54
N PRO A 82 18.93 23.65 16.35
CA PRO A 82 19.86 22.64 16.88
C PRO A 82 20.00 22.62 18.41
N MET A 83 19.50 23.65 19.13
CA MET A 83 19.76 23.84 20.56
C MET A 83 18.71 23.27 21.51
N SER A 84 17.64 22.64 21.01
CA SER A 84 16.57 22.10 21.86
C SER A 84 16.82 20.62 22.22
N ARG A 85 16.72 20.26 23.51
CA ARG A 85 16.82 18.88 24.02
C ARG A 85 15.78 17.93 23.38
N PHE A 86 14.69 18.47 22.85
CA PHE A 86 13.66 17.71 22.14
C PHE A 86 14.21 17.08 20.85
N HIS A 87 15.08 17.80 20.12
CA HIS A 87 15.66 17.31 18.86
C HIS A 87 16.71 16.23 19.06
N GLU A 88 17.46 16.29 20.17
CA GLU A 88 18.40 15.25 20.56
C GLU A 88 17.69 13.93 20.91
N ASN A 89 16.46 14.00 21.43
CA ASN A 89 15.61 12.82 21.62
C ASN A 89 15.05 12.27 20.30
N LEU A 90 14.73 13.12 19.32
CA LEU A 90 14.23 12.71 17.99
C LEU A 90 15.27 11.92 17.17
N THR A 91 16.55 12.16 17.39
CA THR A 91 17.65 11.39 16.77
C THR A 91 17.89 10.04 17.43
N LYS A 92 17.30 9.77 18.61
CA LYS A 92 17.42 8.47 19.28
C LYS A 92 16.57 7.40 18.58
N PRO A 93 17.06 6.15 18.50
CA PRO A 93 16.35 5.06 17.81
C PRO A 93 14.97 4.77 18.41
N ALA A 94 14.78 4.96 19.72
CA ALA A 94 13.49 4.79 20.40
C ALA A 94 12.42 5.75 19.84
N ALA A 95 12.75 7.02 19.60
CA ALA A 95 11.83 7.97 19.00
C ALA A 95 11.51 7.61 17.54
N GLY A 96 12.49 7.10 16.80
CA GLY A 96 12.27 6.58 15.44
C GLY A 96 11.24 5.45 15.41
N TYR A 97 11.32 4.51 16.34
CA TYR A 97 10.32 3.44 16.47
C TYR A 97 8.92 3.97 16.79
N SER A 98 8.81 4.96 17.69
CA SER A 98 7.53 5.61 17.98
C SER A 98 6.91 6.29 16.76
N VAL A 99 7.72 6.93 15.91
CA VAL A 99 7.24 7.55 14.66
C VAL A 99 6.76 6.49 13.67
N ILE A 100 7.53 5.42 13.47
CA ILE A 100 7.15 4.27 12.62
C ILE A 100 5.80 3.70 13.07
N LEU A 101 5.65 3.45 14.38
CA LEU A 101 4.43 2.92 14.96
C LEU A 101 3.25 3.89 14.83
N GLY A 102 3.48 5.19 15.04
CA GLY A 102 2.46 6.22 14.85
C GLY A 102 1.97 6.31 13.41
N VAL A 103 2.89 6.27 12.44
CA VAL A 103 2.53 6.25 11.01
C VAL A 103 1.77 4.98 10.67
N PHE A 104 2.18 3.82 11.19
CA PHE A 104 1.50 2.55 10.97
C PHE A 104 0.06 2.57 11.48
N LEU A 105 -0.14 3.06 12.72
CA LEU A 105 -1.47 3.18 13.31
C LEU A 105 -2.35 4.21 12.60
N ALA A 106 -1.76 5.30 12.09
CA ALA A 106 -2.50 6.28 11.30
C ALA A 106 -2.94 5.73 9.93
N SER A 107 -2.12 4.86 9.31
CA SER A 107 -2.46 4.24 8.02
C SER A 107 -3.37 3.02 8.15
N ALA A 108 -3.35 2.31 9.29
CA ALA A 108 -4.09 1.06 9.49
C ALA A 108 -5.60 1.15 9.25
N PRO A 109 -6.35 2.18 9.73
CA PRO A 109 -7.77 2.31 9.47
C PRO A 109 -8.11 2.35 7.98
N LEU A 110 -7.31 3.07 7.19
CA LEU A 110 -7.49 3.15 5.73
C LEU A 110 -7.23 1.81 5.04
N GLY A 111 -6.28 1.02 5.55
CA GLY A 111 -6.02 -0.35 5.06
C GLY A 111 -7.18 -1.29 5.37
N ILE A 112 -7.70 -1.24 6.60
CA ILE A 112 -8.85 -2.07 7.03
C ILE A 112 -10.10 -1.73 6.22
N LEU A 113 -10.40 -0.44 6.04
CA LEU A 113 -11.53 0.00 5.22
C LEU A 113 -11.42 -0.50 3.77
N LYS A 114 -10.21 -0.55 3.21
CA LYS A 114 -9.98 -1.13 1.88
C LYS A 114 -10.17 -2.64 1.84
N LEU A 115 -9.84 -3.39 2.89
CA LEU A 115 -10.12 -4.82 2.95
C LEU A 115 -11.63 -5.10 3.01
N LEU A 116 -12.36 -4.33 3.82
CA LEU A 116 -13.82 -4.44 3.97
C LEU A 116 -14.59 -4.07 2.70
N GLU A 117 -13.96 -3.32 1.79
CA GLU A 117 -14.55 -2.93 0.51
C GLU A 117 -14.74 -4.10 -0.44
N PHE A 118 -14.02 -5.22 -0.26
CA PHE A 118 -14.07 -6.36 -1.16
C PHE A 118 -14.89 -7.53 -0.57
N GLN A 119 -15.80 -8.06 -1.38
CA GLN A 119 -16.49 -9.33 -1.15
C GLN A 119 -16.10 -10.32 -2.25
N ILE A 120 -15.93 -11.59 -1.90
CA ILE A 120 -15.63 -12.66 -2.87
C ILE A 120 -16.94 -13.35 -3.20
N GLU A 121 -17.32 -13.29 -4.47
CA GLU A 121 -18.50 -13.96 -5.01
C GLU A 121 -18.07 -15.01 -6.03
N TRP A 122 -18.97 -15.93 -6.35
CA TRP A 122 -18.74 -16.96 -7.36
C TRP A 122 -19.86 -16.94 -8.38
N THR A 123 -19.51 -17.25 -9.61
CA THR A 123 -20.45 -17.46 -10.71
C THR A 123 -20.09 -18.72 -11.45
N GLU A 124 -21.08 -19.37 -12.07
CA GLU A 124 -20.85 -20.56 -12.88
C GLU A 124 -20.58 -20.13 -14.31
N THR A 125 -19.40 -20.49 -14.82
CA THR A 125 -19.01 -20.23 -16.20
C THR A 125 -18.70 -21.54 -16.90
N ILE A 126 -18.93 -21.56 -18.20
CA ILE A 126 -18.50 -22.67 -19.05
C ILE A 126 -16.97 -22.70 -19.03
N SER A 127 -16.38 -23.88 -18.86
CA SER A 127 -14.93 -24.01 -18.78
C SER A 127 -14.27 -23.73 -20.13
N PHE A 128 -13.11 -23.06 -20.14
CA PHE A 128 -12.36 -22.78 -21.37
C PHE A 128 -11.83 -24.05 -22.06
N CYS A 129 -11.66 -25.15 -21.32
CA CYS A 129 -11.19 -26.42 -21.87
C CYS A 129 -12.28 -27.27 -22.52
N ASN A 130 -13.50 -27.17 -21.99
CA ASN A 130 -14.60 -28.03 -22.38
C ASN A 130 -15.92 -27.30 -22.20
N GLU A 131 -16.57 -27.01 -23.33
CA GLU A 131 -17.85 -26.30 -23.37
C GLU A 131 -18.99 -27.08 -22.67
N ASN A 132 -18.78 -28.37 -22.41
CA ASN A 132 -19.76 -29.24 -21.78
C ASN A 132 -19.62 -29.32 -20.25
N ILE A 133 -18.61 -28.65 -19.66
CA ILE A 133 -18.34 -28.64 -18.22
C ILE A 133 -18.53 -27.22 -17.69
N THR A 134 -19.38 -27.08 -16.66
CA THR A 134 -19.52 -25.85 -15.89
C THR A 134 -18.53 -25.84 -14.73
N THR A 135 -17.78 -24.75 -14.59
CA THR A 135 -16.82 -24.52 -13.51
C THR A 135 -17.22 -23.31 -12.67
N ARG A 136 -16.91 -23.34 -11.38
CA ARG A 136 -17.11 -22.18 -10.50
C ARG A 136 -15.96 -21.20 -10.69
N PHE A 137 -16.28 -20.00 -11.15
CA PHE A 137 -15.36 -18.89 -11.27
C PHE A 137 -15.58 -17.94 -10.09
N TYR A 138 -14.55 -17.76 -9.26
CA TYR A 138 -14.59 -16.78 -8.19
C TYR A 138 -14.17 -15.41 -8.73
N TYR A 139 -14.68 -14.32 -8.16
CA TYR A 139 -14.21 -12.98 -8.46
C TYR A 139 -14.38 -12.06 -7.24
N SER A 140 -13.57 -11.00 -7.21
CA SER A 140 -13.72 -9.96 -6.19
C SER A 140 -14.69 -8.88 -6.68
N GLN A 141 -15.71 -8.58 -5.88
CA GLN A 141 -16.65 -7.50 -6.12
C GLN A 141 -16.66 -6.52 -4.95
N LYS A 142 -17.25 -5.33 -5.16
CA LYS A 142 -17.40 -4.34 -4.10
C LYS A 142 -18.50 -4.78 -3.14
N SER A 143 -18.21 -4.77 -1.84
CA SER A 143 -19.16 -5.14 -0.78
C SER A 143 -20.47 -4.35 -0.88
N ASP A 144 -21.60 -5.01 -0.64
CA ASP A 144 -22.93 -4.40 -0.71
C ASP A 144 -23.05 -3.15 0.16
N LEU A 145 -22.40 -3.15 1.33
CA LEU A 145 -22.37 -2.00 2.25
C LEU A 145 -21.72 -0.76 1.63
N PHE A 146 -20.72 -0.93 0.77
CA PHE A 146 -20.05 0.17 0.07
C PHE A 146 -20.82 0.63 -1.17
N MET A 147 -21.60 -0.27 -1.78
CA MET A 147 -22.45 0.03 -2.93
C MET A 147 -23.82 0.61 -2.54
N ALA A 148 -24.26 0.34 -1.31
CA ALA A 148 -25.47 0.89 -0.71
C ALA A 148 -25.43 2.41 -0.62
N ASN A 149 -26.63 3.01 -0.47
CA ASN A 149 -26.82 4.44 -0.26
C ASN A 149 -26.06 5.32 -1.28
N ASN A 150 -26.28 5.07 -2.57
CA ASN A 150 -25.67 5.81 -3.68
C ASN A 150 -24.13 5.89 -3.63
N ARG A 151 -23.47 4.84 -3.11
CA ARG A 151 -22.00 4.74 -3.01
C ARG A 151 -21.37 5.86 -2.16
N LEU A 152 -22.11 6.41 -1.20
CA LEU A 152 -21.64 7.53 -0.37
C LEU A 152 -20.37 7.16 0.43
N ILE A 153 -20.37 5.97 1.05
CA ILE A 153 -19.23 5.47 1.83
C ILE A 153 -18.02 5.30 0.91
N LEU A 154 -18.22 4.68 -0.25
CA LEU A 154 -17.19 4.49 -1.26
C LEU A 154 -16.56 5.83 -1.67
N ASN A 155 -17.37 6.80 -2.08
CA ASN A 155 -16.90 8.11 -2.50
C ASN A 155 -16.13 8.83 -1.38
N THR A 156 -16.60 8.77 -0.14
CA THR A 156 -15.93 9.39 1.00
C THR A 156 -14.56 8.77 1.25
N VAL A 157 -14.45 7.45 1.19
CA VAL A 157 -13.17 6.72 1.33
C VAL A 157 -12.24 7.07 0.17
N TYR A 158 -12.72 7.11 -1.07
CA TYR A 158 -11.90 7.46 -2.23
C TYR A 158 -11.42 8.91 -2.21
N VAL A 159 -12.25 9.87 -1.79
CA VAL A 159 -11.84 11.28 -1.64
C VAL A 159 -10.78 11.41 -0.54
N THR A 160 -11.02 10.78 0.61
CA THR A 160 -10.05 10.78 1.72
C THR A 160 -8.73 10.17 1.28
N ASP A 161 -8.79 9.05 0.56
CA ASP A 161 -7.63 8.39 -0.01
C ASP A 161 -6.89 9.25 -1.03
N ALA A 162 -7.61 9.91 -1.94
CA ALA A 162 -7.01 10.79 -2.94
C ALA A 162 -6.27 11.97 -2.29
N VAL A 163 -6.84 12.57 -1.24
CA VAL A 163 -6.20 13.65 -0.48
C VAL A 163 -4.95 13.15 0.24
N VAL A 164 -5.04 12.00 0.92
CA VAL A 164 -3.92 11.41 1.67
C VAL A 164 -2.79 10.95 0.72
N SER A 165 -3.14 10.38 -0.42
CA SER A 165 -2.19 9.82 -1.39
C SER A 165 -1.54 10.88 -2.29
N ASN A 166 -2.21 12.01 -2.56
CA ASN A 166 -1.63 13.11 -3.35
C ASN A 166 -0.49 13.87 -2.64
N VAL A 167 -0.28 13.63 -1.34
CA VAL A 167 0.93 14.09 -0.66
C VAL A 167 2.20 13.46 -1.28
N SER A 168 2.08 12.34 -2.00
CA SER A 168 3.19 11.72 -2.75
C SER A 168 3.71 12.54 -3.94
N LEU A 169 2.93 13.50 -4.48
CA LEU A 169 3.38 14.39 -5.57
C LEU A 169 4.51 15.31 -5.10
N LEU A 170 4.50 15.71 -3.82
CA LEU A 170 5.60 16.44 -3.18
C LEU A 170 6.91 15.63 -3.12
N ARG A 171 6.86 14.28 -3.12
CA ARG A 171 8.07 13.44 -3.13
C ARG A 171 8.80 13.54 -4.49
N LYS A 172 8.07 13.50 -5.61
CA LYS A 172 8.66 13.63 -6.96
C LYS A 172 9.27 15.03 -7.18
N ASP A 173 8.62 16.07 -6.68
CA ASP A 173 9.17 17.44 -6.74
C ASP A 173 10.41 17.62 -5.85
N LEU A 174 10.44 16.98 -4.69
CA LEU A 174 11.63 16.98 -3.83
C LEU A 174 12.80 16.25 -4.52
N GLU A 175 12.57 15.05 -5.05
CA GLU A 175 13.60 14.22 -5.68
C GLU A 175 14.19 14.88 -6.95
N SER A 176 13.36 15.51 -7.77
CA SER A 176 13.82 16.31 -8.93
C SER A 176 14.62 17.56 -8.54
N ARG A 177 14.30 18.18 -7.39
CA ARG A 177 15.11 19.28 -6.85
C ARG A 177 16.45 18.79 -6.35
N TRP A 178 16.59 17.62 -5.72
CA TRP A 178 17.90 17.15 -5.26
C TRP A 178 18.85 16.76 -6.40
N SER A 179 18.34 16.30 -7.55
CA SER A 179 19.15 16.02 -8.75
C SER A 179 19.66 17.26 -9.49
N LEU A 180 19.17 18.46 -9.14
CA LEU A 180 19.64 19.73 -9.73
C LEU A 180 20.77 20.38 -8.93
N TRP A 181 21.13 19.83 -7.76
CA TRP A 181 22.21 20.32 -6.90
C TRP A 181 23.30 19.25 -6.64
N ALA A 182 23.30 18.16 -7.40
CA ALA A 182 24.37 17.17 -7.48
C ALA A 182 25.04 17.28 -8.86
#